data_AF-A0AAW5BJQ1-F1
#
_entry.id   AF-A0AAW5BJQ1-F1
#
_cell.length_a   1.000
_cell.length_b   1.000
_cell.length_c   1.000
_cell.angle_alpha   90.00
_cell.angle_beta   90.00
_cell.angle_gamma   90.00
#
_symmetry.space_group_name_H-M   'P 1'
#
loop_
_entity.id
_entity.type
_entity.pdbx_description
1 polymer ?
#
loop_
_entity_poly.entity_id
_entity_poly.type
_entity_poly.pdbx_seq_one_letter_code
_entity_poly.pdbx_strand_id
1 'polypeptide(L)'
;EQKYGLHPAERKNQRLDNPLRKVDASAGDVKKQVAGTVKALNGQYRFQTMGEYRALLSIYNLTVEEARGNVRGREYHGLVYSVTDGRGNKVGNPFKSSLFGKSAGYEAMQKKFVRSRSEIKDRKLADMTKRTVLSVLQGTYDKDRFVSQLKEKGIDTVLRYTEEGRIYGATFIDHRTGSVLNGSRMGKELSANALQEHFTLPYAG
;
A
#
# COMPACT_ATOMS: atom_id res chain seq x y z
N GLU A 1 8.61 46.70 -8.74
CA GLU A 1 7.71 45.88 -7.90
C GLU A 1 8.48 45.15 -6.81
N GLN A 2 8.91 45.92 -5.81
CA GLN A 2 9.36 45.45 -4.50
C GLN A 2 8.26 45.88 -3.53
N LYS A 3 7.33 45.00 -3.16
CA LYS A 3 6.38 45.31 -2.07
C LYS A 3 5.86 44.14 -1.26
N TYR A 4 6.11 42.90 -1.65
CA TYR A 4 5.75 41.74 -0.82
C TYR A 4 6.88 40.73 -0.91
N GLY A 5 7.70 40.66 0.14
CA GLY A 5 8.79 39.68 0.32
C GLY A 5 8.26 38.26 0.46
N LEU A 6 7.49 37.80 -0.52
CA LEU A 6 7.04 36.44 -0.63
C LEU A 6 8.18 35.65 -1.27
N HIS A 7 8.91 34.92 -0.43
CA HIS A 7 9.70 33.81 -0.91
C HIS A 7 8.76 32.88 -1.69
N PRO A 8 9.06 32.55 -2.96
CA PRO A 8 8.41 31.44 -3.61
C PRO A 8 8.59 30.24 -2.69
N ALA A 9 7.48 29.64 -2.24
CA ALA A 9 7.57 28.41 -1.47
C ALA A 9 8.17 27.37 -2.41
N GLU A 10 9.49 27.22 -2.36
CA GLU A 10 10.19 26.07 -2.92
C GLU A 10 9.39 24.87 -2.45
N ARG A 11 8.78 24.16 -3.41
CA ARG A 11 8.33 22.80 -3.18
C ARG A 11 9.59 22.01 -2.89
N LYS A 12 10.06 22.09 -1.64
CA LYS A 12 11.00 21.12 -1.09
C LYS A 12 10.38 19.79 -1.40
N ASN A 13 10.99 19.08 -2.35
CA ASN A 13 10.85 17.65 -2.46
C ASN A 13 11.14 17.14 -1.05
N GLN A 14 10.08 16.89 -0.27
CA GLN A 14 10.15 16.20 1.00
C GLN A 14 10.51 14.74 0.68
N ARG A 15 11.74 14.53 0.22
CA ARG A 15 12.50 13.39 0.67
C ARG A 15 12.58 13.61 2.18
N LEU A 16 11.64 13.00 2.90
CA LEU A 16 11.79 12.84 4.33
C LEU A 16 13.13 12.11 4.50
N ASP A 17 14.12 12.78 5.05
CA ASP A 17 15.46 12.24 5.35
C ASP A 17 15.43 11.10 6.38
N ASN A 18 14.24 10.58 6.70
CA ASN A 18 14.05 9.41 7.54
C ASN A 18 13.40 8.31 6.71
N PRO A 19 14.05 7.14 6.53
CA PRO A 19 13.44 6.01 5.85
C PRO A 19 12.14 5.64 6.56
N LEU A 20 11.10 5.30 5.79
CA LEU A 20 9.83 4.83 6.35
C LEU A 20 10.09 3.59 7.20
N ARG A 21 9.80 3.68 8.51
CA ARG A 21 9.96 2.58 9.46
C ARG A 21 8.61 1.97 9.79
N LYS A 22 8.61 0.68 10.13
CA LYS A 22 7.44 -0.01 10.69
C LYS A 22 7.01 0.70 11.98
N VAL A 23 5.70 0.80 12.21
CA VAL A 23 5.17 1.33 13.46
C VAL A 23 5.42 0.32 14.58
N ASP A 24 5.94 0.81 15.70
CA ASP A 24 6.17 0.04 16.92
C ASP A 24 5.11 0.42 17.96
N ALA A 25 4.26 -0.55 18.32
CA ALA A 25 3.20 -0.38 19.31
C ALA A 25 3.72 -0.28 20.75
N SER A 26 4.95 -0.72 21.01
CA SER A 26 5.60 -0.68 22.32
C SER A 26 6.45 0.58 22.53
N ALA A 27 6.82 1.26 21.45
CA ALA A 27 7.48 2.56 21.50
C ALA A 27 6.51 3.66 21.96
N GLY A 28 7.06 4.82 22.35
CA GLY A 28 6.31 5.96 22.91
C GLY A 28 5.17 6.50 22.04
N ASP A 29 5.35 7.61 21.32
CA ASP A 29 4.26 8.31 20.62
C ASP A 29 3.77 7.56 19.36
N VAL A 30 3.04 6.45 19.56
CA VAL A 30 2.47 5.61 18.51
C VAL A 30 1.57 6.43 17.59
N LYS A 31 0.77 7.36 18.13
CA LYS A 31 -0.12 8.23 17.33
C LYS A 31 0.68 9.03 16.30
N LYS A 32 1.79 9.63 16.70
CA LYS A 32 2.67 10.39 15.80
C LYS A 32 3.36 9.49 14.78
N GLN A 33 3.75 8.28 15.16
CA GLN A 33 4.27 7.28 14.21
C GLN A 33 3.21 6.95 13.15
N VAL A 34 1.98 6.61 13.54
CA VAL A 34 0.88 6.32 12.59
C VAL A 34 0.62 7.52 11.69
N ALA A 35 0.49 8.73 12.25
CA ALA A 35 0.25 9.94 11.47
C ALA A 35 1.37 10.22 10.45
N GLY A 36 2.63 10.08 10.86
CA GLY A 36 3.80 10.27 10.01
C GLY A 36 3.85 9.26 8.87
N THR A 37 3.68 7.98 9.19
CA THR A 37 3.69 6.90 8.19
C THR A 37 2.53 7.06 7.20
N VAL A 38 1.30 7.25 7.67
CA VAL A 38 0.13 7.46 6.79
C VAL A 38 0.32 8.66 5.87
N LYS A 39 0.83 9.79 6.40
CA LYS A 39 1.11 10.99 5.60
C LYS A 39 2.14 10.72 4.51
N ALA A 40 3.25 10.06 4.86
CA ALA A 40 4.32 9.76 3.92
C ALA A 40 3.86 8.78 2.83
N LEU A 41 3.16 7.70 3.21
CA LEU A 41 2.63 6.73 2.25
C LEU A 41 1.64 7.36 1.27
N ASN A 42 0.75 8.23 1.77
CA ASN A 42 -0.18 8.96 0.93
C ASN A 42 0.49 9.97 0.01
N GLY A 43 1.66 10.50 0.38
CA GLY A 43 2.45 11.39 -0.47
C GLY A 43 3.27 10.67 -1.54
N GLN A 44 3.81 9.49 -1.23
CA GLN A 44 4.80 8.81 -2.06
C GLN A 44 4.19 7.74 -2.99
N TYR A 45 3.08 7.10 -2.59
CA TYR A 45 2.53 5.95 -3.31
C TYR A 45 1.24 6.26 -4.07
N ARG A 46 1.02 5.52 -5.14
CA ARG A 46 -0.17 5.50 -6.00
C ARG A 46 -0.86 4.15 -5.82
N PHE A 47 -2.14 4.20 -5.46
CA PHE A 47 -2.98 3.02 -5.25
C PHE A 47 -4.42 3.37 -5.61
N GLN A 48 -5.18 2.39 -6.08
CA GLN A 48 -6.48 2.62 -6.74
C GLN A 48 -7.65 2.06 -5.93
N THR A 49 -7.36 1.31 -4.87
CA THR A 49 -8.34 0.58 -4.08
C THR A 49 -7.94 0.53 -2.60
N MET A 50 -8.92 0.29 -1.73
CA MET A 50 -8.63 0.08 -0.31
C MET A 50 -7.81 -1.18 -0.05
N GLY A 51 -7.96 -2.22 -0.89
CA GLY A 51 -7.13 -3.43 -0.79
C GLY A 51 -5.64 -3.17 -1.07
N GLU A 52 -5.33 -2.36 -2.08
CA GLU A 52 -3.95 -1.93 -2.34
C GLU A 52 -3.41 -1.06 -1.21
N TYR A 53 -4.23 -0.15 -0.68
CA TYR A 53 -3.81 0.70 0.44
C TYR A 53 -3.55 -0.12 1.71
N ARG A 54 -4.41 -1.09 2.04
CA ARG A 54 -4.19 -2.03 3.16
C ARG A 54 -2.90 -2.85 2.97
N ALA A 55 -2.62 -3.32 1.76
CA ALA A 55 -1.37 -4.04 1.47
C ALA A 55 -0.13 -3.15 1.63
N LEU A 56 -0.21 -1.88 1.24
CA LEU A 56 0.87 -0.93 1.51
C LEU A 56 1.06 -0.68 3.00
N LEU A 57 -0.04 -0.51 3.76
CA LEU A 57 0.05 -0.30 5.20
C LEU A 57 0.62 -1.52 5.93
N SER A 58 0.33 -2.75 5.47
CA SER A 58 0.73 -3.96 6.18
C SER A 58 2.24 -4.14 6.25
N ILE A 59 3.00 -3.70 5.24
CA ILE A 59 4.48 -3.75 5.29
C ILE A 59 5.07 -2.77 6.33
N TYR A 60 4.25 -1.85 6.86
CA TYR A 60 4.59 -0.90 7.92
C TYR A 60 3.90 -1.18 9.26
N ASN A 61 3.39 -2.40 9.47
CA ASN A 61 2.65 -2.78 10.68
C ASN A 61 1.38 -1.95 10.92
N LEU A 62 0.67 -1.60 9.84
CA LEU A 62 -0.58 -0.87 9.91
C LEU A 62 -1.67 -1.57 9.11
N THR A 63 -2.90 -1.37 9.54
CA THR A 63 -4.10 -1.68 8.74
C THR A 63 -5.11 -0.56 8.84
N VAL A 64 -6.09 -0.56 7.95
CA VAL A 64 -7.17 0.42 7.93
C VAL A 64 -8.51 -0.26 7.66
N GLU A 65 -9.54 0.15 8.39
CA GLU A 65 -10.90 -0.31 8.22
C GLU A 65 -11.82 0.85 7.83
N GLU A 66 -12.78 0.55 6.98
CA GLU A 66 -13.82 1.51 6.61
C GLU A 66 -14.93 1.42 7.65
N ALA A 67 -15.08 2.47 8.45
CA ALA A 67 -16.16 2.59 9.42
C ALA A 67 -17.34 3.28 8.75
N ARG A 68 -18.53 2.67 8.81
CA ARG A 68 -19.78 3.30 8.40
C ARG A 68 -20.60 3.61 9.65
N GLY A 69 -21.23 4.78 9.66
CA GLY A 69 -22.14 5.18 10.73
C GLY A 69 -23.23 6.07 10.19
N ASN A 70 -24.27 6.29 10.99
CA ASN A 70 -25.32 7.25 10.68
C ASN A 70 -25.45 8.21 11.85
N VAL A 71 -25.30 9.51 11.59
CA VAL A 71 -25.51 10.56 12.59
C VAL A 71 -26.58 11.50 12.08
N ARG A 72 -27.72 11.57 12.78
CA ARG A 72 -28.85 12.44 12.44
C ARG A 72 -29.33 12.29 10.98
N GLY A 73 -29.39 11.06 10.49
CA GLY A 73 -29.84 10.75 9.13
C GLY A 73 -28.77 10.93 8.04
N ARG A 74 -27.55 11.34 8.39
CA ARG A 74 -26.41 11.44 7.45
C ARG A 74 -25.50 10.23 7.62
N GLU A 75 -25.33 9.47 6.55
CA GLU A 75 -24.31 8.41 6.50
C GLU A 75 -22.92 9.04 6.54
N TYR A 76 -22.07 8.54 7.43
CA TYR A 76 -20.67 8.94 7.55
C TYR A 76 -19.77 7.75 7.25
N HIS A 77 -18.82 7.98 6.35
CA HIS A 77 -17.76 7.04 6.03
C HIS A 77 -16.44 7.53 6.65
N GLY A 78 -15.99 6.81 7.65
CA GLY A 78 -14.72 7.05 8.35
C GLY A 78 -13.66 6.02 7.95
N LEU A 79 -12.41 6.33 8.31
CA LEU A 79 -11.31 5.36 8.28
C LEU A 79 -10.79 5.19 9.69
N VAL A 80 -10.50 3.95 10.07
CA VAL A 80 -9.94 3.60 11.38
C VAL A 80 -8.64 2.85 11.16
N TYR A 81 -7.54 3.44 11.62
CA TYR A 81 -6.20 2.87 11.51
C TYR A 81 -5.86 2.06 12.76
N SER A 82 -5.26 0.89 12.60
CA SER A 82 -4.79 0.06 13.72
C SER A 82 -3.35 -0.35 13.47
N VAL A 83 -2.56 -0.46 14.55
CA VAL A 83 -1.21 -1.04 14.50
C VAL A 83 -1.35 -2.56 14.50
N THR A 84 -0.43 -3.25 13.82
CA THR A 84 -0.38 -4.71 13.78
C THR A 84 0.94 -5.27 14.29
N ASP A 85 0.92 -6.51 14.79
CA ASP A 85 2.09 -7.24 15.31
C ASP A 85 3.04 -7.79 14.21
N GLY A 86 2.87 -7.37 12.95
CA GLY A 86 3.59 -7.91 11.80
C GLY A 86 3.08 -9.27 11.30
N ARG A 87 2.26 -9.99 12.08
CA ARG A 87 1.48 -11.17 11.64
C ARG A 87 0.08 -10.79 11.16
N GLY A 88 -0.29 -9.52 11.36
CA GLY A 88 -1.58 -8.96 10.94
C GLY A 88 -2.59 -8.82 12.08
N ASN A 89 -2.25 -9.24 13.30
CA ASN A 89 -3.13 -9.08 14.45
C ASN A 89 -3.06 -7.64 14.94
N LYS A 90 -4.23 -7.04 15.22
CA LYS A 90 -4.30 -5.66 15.72
C LYS A 90 -3.77 -5.61 17.16
N VAL A 91 -2.96 -4.60 17.44
CA VAL A 91 -2.38 -4.34 18.76
C VAL A 91 -2.61 -2.90 19.17
N GLY A 92 -2.89 -2.68 20.45
CA GLY A 92 -3.18 -1.36 21.01
C GLY A 92 -4.51 -0.78 20.53
N ASN A 93 -4.70 0.51 20.78
CA ASN A 93 -5.94 1.20 20.48
C ASN A 93 -6.00 1.70 19.03
N PRO A 94 -7.16 1.59 18.35
CA PRO A 94 -7.32 2.11 17.01
C PRO A 94 -7.39 3.65 16.97
N PHE A 95 -6.99 4.23 15.84
CA PHE A 95 -6.97 5.67 15.59
C PHE A 95 -7.97 6.04 14.49
N LYS A 96 -8.99 6.84 14.84
CA LYS A 96 -9.90 7.43 13.85
C LYS A 96 -9.14 8.40 12.95
N SER A 97 -9.41 8.38 11.65
CA SER A 97 -8.74 9.25 10.67
C SER A 97 -8.94 10.74 10.93
N SER A 98 -10.02 11.13 11.62
CA SER A 98 -10.25 12.50 12.07
C SER A 98 -9.13 13.05 12.96
N LEU A 99 -8.38 12.17 13.65
CA LEU A 99 -7.21 12.54 14.45
C LEU A 99 -6.02 13.00 13.60
N PHE A 100 -6.02 12.71 12.30
CA PHE A 100 -4.93 12.99 11.36
C PHE A 100 -5.30 14.10 10.35
N GLY A 101 -6.46 14.73 10.53
CA GLY A 101 -6.97 15.80 9.66
C GLY A 101 -7.69 15.30 8.41
N LYS A 102 -8.32 16.24 7.69
CA LYS A 102 -9.22 15.94 6.55
C LYS A 102 -8.54 15.16 5.42
N SER A 103 -7.24 15.34 5.21
CA SER A 103 -6.46 14.65 4.17
C SER A 103 -6.28 13.16 4.40
N ALA A 104 -6.49 12.67 5.63
CA ALA A 104 -6.44 11.25 5.96
C ALA A 104 -7.84 10.60 5.98
N GLY A 105 -8.89 11.38 5.72
CA GLY A 105 -10.29 10.96 5.72
C GLY A 105 -10.70 10.18 4.48
N TYR A 106 -11.88 9.56 4.55
CA TYR A 106 -12.43 8.71 3.49
C TYR A 106 -12.57 9.44 2.14
N GLU A 107 -13.14 10.65 2.11
CA GLU A 107 -13.30 11.41 0.87
C GLU A 107 -11.97 11.75 0.19
N ALA A 108 -10.96 12.14 0.99
CA ALA A 108 -9.62 12.41 0.47
C ALA A 108 -9.00 11.15 -0.13
N MET A 109 -9.24 9.99 0.49
CA MET A 109 -8.82 8.68 -0.01
C MET A 109 -9.48 8.35 -1.35
N GLN A 110 -10.80 8.56 -1.48
CA GLN A 110 -11.52 8.34 -2.73
C GLN A 110 -10.99 9.21 -3.87
N LYS A 111 -10.76 10.51 -3.62
CA LYS A 111 -10.13 11.42 -4.60
C LYS A 111 -8.73 10.95 -4.99
N LYS A 112 -7.95 10.44 -4.03
CA LYS A 112 -6.63 9.86 -4.29
C LYS A 112 -6.69 8.62 -5.17
N PHE A 113 -7.68 7.73 -4.99
CA PHE A 113 -7.84 6.56 -5.85
C PHE A 113 -8.07 6.95 -7.31
N VAL A 114 -8.93 7.95 -7.56
CA VAL A 114 -9.19 8.48 -8.91
C VAL A 114 -7.92 9.07 -9.51
N ARG A 115 -7.24 9.95 -8.78
CA ARG A 115 -5.98 10.56 -9.24
C ARG A 115 -4.90 9.52 -9.52
N SER A 116 -4.72 8.55 -8.61
CA SER A 116 -3.71 7.50 -8.75
C SER A 116 -3.99 6.61 -9.95
N ARG A 117 -5.27 6.31 -10.24
CA ARG A 117 -5.67 5.56 -11.44
C ARG A 117 -5.23 6.26 -12.72
N SER A 118 -5.47 7.57 -12.83
CA SER A 118 -5.00 8.35 -13.98
C SER A 118 -3.47 8.36 -14.06
N GLU A 119 -2.77 8.67 -12.96
CA GLU A 119 -1.30 8.71 -12.97
C GLU A 119 -0.66 7.36 -13.33
N ILE A 120 -1.22 6.24 -12.86
CA ILE A 120 -0.73 4.88 -13.19
C ILE A 120 -0.95 4.58 -14.68
N LYS A 121 -2.11 4.97 -15.23
CA LYS A 121 -2.44 4.76 -16.65
C LYS A 121 -1.57 5.61 -17.56
N ASP A 122 -1.53 6.92 -17.33
CA ASP A 122 -0.88 7.89 -18.23
C ASP A 122 0.62 7.66 -18.31
N ARG A 123 1.23 7.22 -17.19
CA ARG A 123 2.67 6.93 -17.11
C ARG A 123 3.02 5.46 -17.35
N LYS A 124 2.04 4.61 -17.66
CA LYS A 124 2.20 3.15 -17.88
C LYS A 124 2.97 2.44 -16.75
N LEU A 125 2.74 2.84 -15.50
CA LEU A 125 3.49 2.32 -14.33
C LEU A 125 3.20 0.83 -14.09
N ALA A 126 1.97 0.41 -14.38
CA ALA A 126 1.57 -0.99 -14.28
C ALA A 126 2.37 -1.87 -15.24
N ASP A 127 2.59 -1.44 -16.49
CA ASP A 127 3.34 -2.20 -17.49
C ASP A 127 4.81 -2.38 -17.09
N MET A 128 5.42 -1.33 -16.51
CA MET A 128 6.80 -1.40 -16.01
C MET A 128 6.95 -2.42 -14.88
N THR A 129 6.03 -2.37 -13.91
CA THR A 129 6.02 -3.31 -12.78
C THR A 129 5.76 -4.72 -13.29
N LYS A 130 4.74 -4.90 -14.15
CA LYS A 130 4.36 -6.18 -14.75
C LYS A 130 5.52 -6.87 -15.46
N ARG A 131 6.29 -6.16 -16.29
CA ARG A 131 7.47 -6.73 -16.96
C ARG A 131 8.48 -7.29 -15.97
N THR A 132 8.75 -6.56 -14.88
CA THR A 132 9.66 -7.01 -13.83
C THR A 132 9.12 -8.27 -13.14
N VAL A 133 7.84 -8.26 -12.77
CA VAL A 133 7.18 -9.38 -12.08
C VAL A 133 7.17 -10.63 -12.93
N LEU A 134 6.81 -10.53 -14.21
CA LEU A 134 6.78 -11.68 -15.12
C LEU A 134 8.16 -12.27 -15.38
N SER A 135 9.19 -11.42 -15.52
CA SER A 135 10.56 -11.89 -15.69
C SER A 135 11.04 -12.72 -14.49
N VAL A 136 10.68 -12.34 -13.26
CA VAL A 136 11.01 -13.13 -12.06
C VAL A 136 10.15 -14.39 -11.99
N LEU A 137 8.84 -14.28 -12.28
CA LEU A 137 7.92 -15.42 -12.25
C LEU A 137 8.36 -16.54 -13.20
N GLN A 138 8.84 -16.19 -14.40
CA GLN A 138 9.36 -17.16 -15.37
C GLN A 138 10.66 -17.85 -14.91
N GLY A 139 11.40 -17.24 -13.98
CA GLY A 139 12.69 -17.75 -13.52
C GLY A 139 12.62 -18.70 -12.34
N THR A 140 11.45 -18.87 -11.71
CA THR A 140 11.30 -19.75 -10.55
C THR A 140 9.87 -20.21 -10.32
N TYR A 141 9.71 -21.45 -9.88
CA TYR A 141 8.46 -21.99 -9.34
C TYR A 141 8.42 -21.94 -7.81
N ASP A 142 9.52 -21.52 -7.16
CA ASP A 142 9.58 -21.35 -5.72
C ASP A 142 9.05 -19.97 -5.31
N LYS A 143 8.01 -19.98 -4.48
CA LYS A 143 7.33 -18.77 -4.02
C LYS A 143 8.24 -17.85 -3.21
N ASP A 144 9.08 -18.39 -2.33
CA ASP A 144 9.92 -17.57 -1.46
C ASP A 144 11.11 -16.97 -2.24
N ARG A 145 11.63 -17.70 -3.23
CA ARG A 145 12.59 -17.21 -4.23
C ARG A 145 11.98 -16.11 -5.10
N PHE A 146 10.73 -16.28 -5.54
CA PHE A 146 10.01 -15.25 -6.28
C PHE A 146 9.89 -13.94 -5.47
N VAL A 147 9.45 -14.04 -4.21
CA VAL A 147 9.30 -12.87 -3.33
C VAL A 147 10.65 -12.20 -3.04
N SER A 148 11.70 -12.97 -2.73
CA SER A 148 13.03 -12.42 -2.45
C SER A 148 13.66 -11.75 -3.68
N GLN A 149 13.59 -12.35 -4.86
CA GLN A 149 14.09 -11.76 -6.10
C GLN A 149 13.33 -10.48 -6.50
N LEU A 150 12.03 -10.40 -6.23
CA LEU A 150 11.29 -9.14 -6.42
C LEU A 150 11.74 -8.06 -5.43
N LYS A 151 11.98 -8.43 -4.19
CA LYS A 151 12.46 -7.51 -3.16
C LYS A 151 13.82 -6.92 -3.51
N GLU A 152 14.75 -7.73 -4.03
CA GLU A 152 16.04 -7.25 -4.57
C GLU A 152 15.87 -6.25 -5.71
N LYS A 153 14.80 -6.39 -6.50
CA LYS A 153 14.43 -5.45 -7.58
C LYS A 153 13.61 -4.24 -7.09
N GLY A 154 13.42 -4.09 -5.78
CA GLY A 154 12.68 -2.97 -5.16
C GLY A 154 11.16 -3.12 -5.23
N ILE A 155 10.65 -4.36 -5.30
CA ILE A 155 9.22 -4.67 -5.29
C ILE A 155 8.90 -5.58 -4.11
N ASP A 156 8.16 -5.06 -3.12
CA ASP A 156 7.58 -5.91 -2.08
C ASP A 156 6.34 -6.62 -2.61
N THR A 157 6.13 -7.88 -2.20
CA THR A 157 4.98 -8.69 -2.58
C THR A 157 4.16 -9.06 -1.35
N VAL A 158 2.87 -8.71 -1.37
CA VAL A 158 1.90 -9.06 -0.32
C VAL A 158 0.96 -10.12 -0.87
N LEU A 159 1.16 -11.37 -0.42
CA LEU A 159 0.26 -12.48 -0.69
C LEU A 159 -0.74 -12.61 0.47
N ARG A 160 -2.01 -12.86 0.13
CA ARG A 160 -3.08 -13.12 1.10
C ARG A 160 -3.57 -14.55 0.93
N TYR A 161 -3.77 -15.22 2.06
CA TYR A 161 -4.07 -16.64 2.12
C TYR A 161 -5.43 -16.91 2.76
N THR A 162 -6.16 -17.88 2.21
CA THR A 162 -7.32 -18.46 2.89
C THR A 162 -6.86 -19.23 4.13
N GLU A 163 -7.81 -19.65 4.97
CA GLU A 163 -7.51 -20.51 6.13
C GLU A 163 -6.84 -21.83 5.71
N GLU A 164 -7.17 -22.35 4.53
CA GLU A 164 -6.58 -23.54 3.91
C GLU A 164 -5.19 -23.29 3.29
N GLY A 165 -4.65 -22.08 3.39
CA GLY A 165 -3.33 -21.73 2.84
C GLY A 165 -3.30 -21.44 1.34
N ARG A 166 -4.46 -21.26 0.68
CA ARG A 166 -4.52 -20.90 -0.74
C ARG A 166 -4.33 -19.40 -0.93
N ILE A 167 -3.50 -18.99 -1.89
CA ILE A 167 -3.37 -17.60 -2.32
C ILE A 167 -4.71 -17.15 -2.93
N TYR A 168 -5.35 -16.16 -2.31
CA TYR A 168 -6.57 -15.54 -2.85
C TYR A 168 -6.36 -14.05 -3.22
N GLY A 169 -5.20 -13.49 -2.87
CA GLY A 169 -4.84 -12.14 -3.25
C GLY A 169 -3.33 -11.96 -3.41
N ALA A 170 -2.94 -11.17 -4.40
CA ALA A 170 -1.55 -10.77 -4.60
C ALA A 170 -1.51 -9.27 -4.92
N THR A 171 -0.66 -8.54 -4.19
CA THR A 171 -0.43 -7.12 -4.40
C THR A 171 1.08 -6.87 -4.47
N PHE A 172 1.52 -6.10 -5.47
CA PHE A 172 2.91 -5.75 -5.70
C PHE A 172 3.13 -4.26 -5.40
N ILE A 173 4.13 -3.96 -4.58
CA ILE A 173 4.48 -2.61 -4.13
C ILE A 173 5.81 -2.26 -4.77
N ASP A 174 5.79 -1.56 -5.91
CA ASP A 174 7.00 -1.10 -6.59
C ASP A 174 7.48 0.22 -5.97
N HIS A 175 8.53 0.15 -5.15
CA HIS A 175 9.10 1.30 -4.46
C HIS A 175 9.81 2.27 -5.40
N ARG A 176 10.24 1.81 -6.58
CA ARG A 176 10.95 2.63 -7.57
C ARG A 176 10.00 3.60 -8.25
N THR A 177 8.76 3.15 -8.51
CA THR A 177 7.72 3.98 -9.14
C THR A 177 6.72 4.57 -8.14
N GLY A 178 6.75 4.08 -6.90
CA GLY A 178 5.74 4.37 -5.88
C GLY A 178 4.36 3.87 -6.31
N SER A 179 4.25 2.68 -6.87
CA SER A 179 2.98 2.11 -7.35
C SER A 179 2.61 0.86 -6.57
N VAL A 180 1.35 0.75 -6.18
CA VAL A 180 0.79 -0.43 -5.51
C VAL A 180 -0.30 -1.01 -6.39
N LEU A 181 -0.09 -2.27 -6.81
CA LEU A 181 -0.83 -2.86 -7.91
C LEU A 181 -1.32 -4.25 -7.51
N ASN A 182 -2.64 -4.43 -7.49
CA ASN A 182 -3.21 -5.78 -7.44
C ASN A 182 -2.84 -6.56 -8.69
N GLY A 183 -2.35 -7.79 -8.52
CA GLY A 183 -1.88 -8.64 -9.62
C GLY A 183 -2.94 -8.87 -10.70
N SER A 184 -4.19 -9.13 -10.29
CA SER A 184 -5.31 -9.31 -11.22
C SER A 184 -5.64 -8.08 -12.08
N ARG A 185 -5.22 -6.88 -11.67
CA ARG A 185 -5.36 -5.65 -12.48
C ARG A 185 -4.21 -5.47 -13.48
N MET A 186 -3.08 -6.13 -13.26
CA MET A 186 -1.94 -6.12 -14.19
C MET A 186 -2.06 -7.20 -15.27
N GLY A 187 -2.75 -8.31 -14.99
CA GLY A 187 -2.98 -9.38 -15.96
C GLY A 187 -3.53 -10.64 -15.31
N LYS A 188 -4.14 -11.51 -16.11
CA LYS A 188 -4.67 -12.81 -15.64
C LYS A 188 -3.54 -13.71 -15.11
N GLU A 189 -2.38 -13.64 -15.74
CA GLU A 189 -1.15 -14.35 -15.39
C GLU A 189 -0.56 -13.92 -14.04
N LEU A 190 -0.95 -12.75 -13.52
CA LEU A 190 -0.57 -12.27 -12.19
C LEU A 190 -1.73 -12.34 -11.19
N SER A 191 -2.84 -13.01 -11.55
CA SER A 191 -3.94 -13.25 -10.62
C SER A 191 -3.50 -14.19 -9.49
N ALA A 192 -4.22 -14.14 -8.37
CA ALA A 192 -3.97 -15.02 -7.23
C ALA A 192 -4.04 -16.51 -7.63
N ASN A 193 -5.01 -16.89 -8.47
CA ASN A 193 -5.14 -18.26 -8.96
C ASN A 193 -3.96 -18.68 -9.86
N ALA A 194 -3.53 -17.82 -10.78
CA ALA A 194 -2.38 -18.11 -11.64
C ALA A 194 -1.08 -18.28 -10.82
N LEU A 195 -0.88 -17.43 -9.80
CA LEU A 195 0.27 -17.55 -8.90
C LEU A 195 0.17 -18.80 -8.03
N GLN A 196 -1.02 -19.12 -7.50
CA GLN A 196 -1.24 -20.36 -6.75
C GLN A 196 -0.85 -21.57 -7.60
N GLU A 197 -1.40 -21.69 -8.81
CA GLU A 197 -1.09 -22.77 -9.74
C GLU A 197 0.41 -22.83 -10.03
N HIS A 198 1.03 -21.69 -10.35
CA HIS A 198 2.46 -21.61 -10.66
C HIS A 198 3.36 -22.11 -9.54
N PHE A 199 3.02 -21.85 -8.27
CA PHE A 199 3.83 -22.27 -7.12
C PHE A 199 3.49 -23.66 -6.56
N THR A 200 2.35 -24.26 -6.93
CA THR A 200 1.94 -25.58 -6.42
C THR A 200 2.00 -26.71 -7.43
N LEU A 201 2.09 -26.38 -8.72
CA LEU A 201 2.30 -27.42 -9.72
C LEU A 201 3.67 -28.06 -9.49
N PRO A 202 3.76 -29.40 -9.55
CA PRO A 202 5.01 -30.12 -9.40
C PRO A 202 5.84 -29.94 -10.68
N TYR A 203 6.31 -28.73 -10.92
CA TYR A 203 7.40 -28.50 -11.85
C TYR A 203 8.67 -28.86 -11.10
N ALA A 204 9.04 -30.13 -11.25
CA ALA A 204 10.28 -30.67 -10.76
C ALA A 204 11.45 -29.72 -11.10
N GLY A 205 12.10 -29.22 -10.05
CA GLY A 205 13.41 -28.59 -10.09
C GLY A 205 14.28 -29.26 -9.05
#